data_AF-A0A7W1H8E7-F1
#
_entry.id   AF-A0A7W1H8E7-F1
#
_cell.length_a   1.000
_cell.length_b   1.000
_cell.length_c   1.000
_cell.angle_alpha   90.00
_cell.angle_beta   90.00
_cell.angle_gamma   90.00
#
_symmetry.space_group_name_H-M   'P 1'
#
loop_
_entity.id
_entity.type
_entity.pdbx_description
1 polymer ?
#
loop_
_entity_poly.entity_id
_entity_poly.type
_entity_poly.pdbx_seq_one_letter_code
_entity_poly.pdbx_strand_id
1 'polypeptide(L)'
;AQAATAQAAPTRAPIQQPAVSKAGIDSACVARALPLTSSFLFTGLRNALAEARSWASAPPLPPGQATVRAVKLTLGWSAVLILLGLGVLMFAPEKLRRITEALGRDPGKALSIGLLVDFATLPALAALIILLAVTLIGILLIPFAIVAFLLMWMGIAALGFFAVAQVLGMAVMGPKQSSMSQRGAALGGLITGLIILLAPWLAAAGMTWSSMPALVLRGIAVTITIVAVTTGLGAVFRAHKRERAPQYIPLATHTREELAWETPTPVGGVVAAKRPSKVH
;
A
#
# COMPACT_ATOMS: atom_id res chain seq x y z
N ALA A 1 -24.76 73.77 32.42
CA ALA A 1 -25.02 73.46 31.01
C ALA A 1 -23.75 72.90 30.37
N GLN A 2 -23.64 71.57 30.30
CA GLN A 2 -22.66 70.84 29.49
C GLN A 2 -23.34 69.49 29.19
N ALA A 3 -23.81 69.36 27.94
CA ALA A 3 -24.59 68.23 27.47
C ALA A 3 -23.67 67.11 27.00
N ALA A 4 -23.93 65.90 27.49
CA ALA A 4 -23.28 64.67 27.08
C ALA A 4 -23.79 64.23 25.70
N THR A 5 -22.86 64.06 24.74
CA THR A 5 -23.12 63.42 23.45
C THR A 5 -23.07 61.90 23.60
N ALA A 6 -24.22 61.26 23.44
CA ALA A 6 -24.37 59.81 23.36
C ALA A 6 -23.84 59.28 22.00
N GLN A 7 -22.90 58.33 22.06
CA GLN A 7 -22.43 57.58 20.90
C GLN A 7 -23.42 56.46 20.56
N ALA A 8 -23.90 56.48 19.31
CA ALA A 8 -24.79 55.48 18.74
C ALA A 8 -24.06 54.15 18.46
N ALA A 9 -24.72 53.05 18.80
CA ALA A 9 -24.27 51.68 18.57
C ALA A 9 -24.40 51.27 17.09
N PRO A 10 -23.47 50.45 16.54
CA PRO A 10 -23.58 49.94 15.18
C PRO A 10 -24.60 48.80 15.09
N THR A 11 -25.59 49.01 14.23
CA THR A 11 -26.65 48.07 13.84
C THR A 11 -26.04 46.79 13.24
N ARG A 12 -26.20 45.64 13.90
CA ARG A 12 -25.86 44.32 13.35
C ARG A 12 -26.79 43.99 12.19
N ALA A 13 -26.24 43.84 11.00
CA ALA A 13 -26.95 43.26 9.86
C ALA A 13 -27.27 41.77 10.12
N PRO A 14 -28.48 41.28 9.80
CA PRO A 14 -28.81 39.87 9.94
C PRO A 14 -28.06 39.04 8.90
N ILE A 15 -27.41 37.97 9.37
CA ILE A 15 -26.76 36.95 8.56
C ILE A 15 -27.86 36.23 7.75
N GLN A 16 -27.89 36.49 6.44
CA GLN A 16 -28.71 35.77 5.46
C GLN A 16 -28.23 34.31 5.40
N GLN A 17 -28.94 33.42 6.08
CA GLN A 17 -28.79 31.98 5.87
C GLN A 17 -29.35 31.63 4.48
N PRO A 18 -28.60 30.95 3.60
CA PRO A 18 -29.14 30.47 2.34
C PRO A 18 -30.22 29.43 2.64
N ALA A 19 -31.45 29.77 2.27
CA ALA A 19 -32.58 28.86 2.30
C ALA A 19 -32.29 27.65 1.42
N VAL A 20 -32.01 26.51 2.04
CA VAL A 20 -32.01 25.20 1.38
C VAL A 20 -33.45 24.94 0.96
N SER A 21 -33.79 25.26 -0.29
CA SER A 21 -35.11 25.02 -0.85
C SER A 21 -35.39 23.52 -0.81
N LYS A 22 -36.34 23.12 0.02
CA LYS A 22 -36.83 21.75 0.22
C LYS A 22 -37.57 21.16 -1.00
N ALA A 23 -37.52 21.82 -2.16
CA ALA A 23 -38.29 21.51 -3.36
C ALA A 23 -37.61 20.52 -4.33
N GLY A 24 -36.41 20.02 -4.01
CA GLY A 24 -35.67 19.10 -4.89
C GLY A 24 -35.89 17.60 -4.62
N ILE A 25 -36.61 17.24 -3.56
CA ILE A 25 -36.68 15.84 -3.09
C ILE A 25 -37.90 15.10 -3.68
N ASP A 26 -38.92 15.82 -4.15
CA ASP A 26 -40.19 15.20 -4.59
C ASP A 26 -40.22 14.75 -6.06
N SER A 27 -39.13 14.93 -6.81
CA SER A 27 -39.05 14.54 -8.24
C SER A 27 -38.35 13.20 -8.50
N ALA A 28 -37.92 12.47 -7.46
CA ALA A 28 -37.20 11.20 -7.60
C ALA A 28 -38.11 9.97 -7.82
N CYS A 29 -39.43 10.14 -7.80
CA CYS A 29 -40.40 9.04 -7.88
C CYS A 29 -41.19 8.99 -9.21
N VAL A 30 -40.56 9.35 -10.33
CA VAL A 30 -41.10 8.98 -11.65
C VAL A 30 -40.19 7.91 -12.24
N ALA A 31 -40.70 6.68 -12.18
CA ALA A 31 -40.17 5.50 -12.83
C ALA A 31 -39.80 5.79 -14.29
N ARG A 32 -38.51 6.04 -14.54
CA ARG A 32 -37.96 6.09 -15.88
C ARG A 32 -37.58 4.67 -16.26
N ALA A 33 -38.40 4.07 -17.14
CA ALA A 33 -38.01 2.91 -17.93
C ALA A 33 -36.57 3.15 -18.43
N LEU A 34 -35.68 2.19 -18.18
CA LEU A 34 -34.26 2.25 -18.52
C LEU A 34 -34.08 1.80 -19.99
N PRO A 35 -34.01 2.70 -20.99
CA PRO A 35 -33.35 2.33 -22.23
C PRO A 35 -31.86 2.17 -21.90
N LEU A 36 -31.38 0.91 -21.99
CA LEU A 36 -29.97 0.51 -21.91
C LEU A 36 -29.18 1.04 -23.11
N THR A 37 -29.23 2.34 -23.37
CA THR A 37 -28.40 3.00 -24.38
C THR A 37 -27.14 3.52 -23.71
N SER A 38 -25.99 3.19 -24.28
CA SER A 38 -24.63 3.51 -23.82
C SER A 38 -24.38 4.98 -23.44
N SER A 39 -25.22 5.90 -23.92
CA SER A 39 -25.19 7.34 -23.60
C SER A 39 -25.48 7.67 -22.14
N PHE A 40 -26.25 6.86 -21.40
CA PHE A 40 -26.59 7.13 -20.00
C PHE A 40 -25.44 6.83 -19.04
N LEU A 41 -24.65 5.77 -19.30
CA LEU A 41 -23.47 5.46 -18.49
C LEU A 41 -22.43 6.59 -18.56
N PHE A 42 -22.24 7.17 -19.74
CA PHE A 42 -21.27 8.25 -19.92
C PHE A 42 -21.72 9.55 -19.26
N THR A 43 -23.02 9.88 -19.36
CA THR A 43 -23.57 11.10 -18.75
C THR A 43 -23.62 10.99 -17.22
N GLY A 44 -24.01 9.82 -16.69
CA GLY A 44 -23.98 9.53 -15.26
C GLY A 44 -22.56 9.55 -14.68
N LEU A 45 -21.60 8.93 -15.37
CA LEU A 45 -20.19 8.97 -14.98
C LEU A 45 -19.62 10.39 -15.03
N ARG A 46 -19.95 11.17 -16.07
CA ARG A 46 -19.49 12.57 -16.18
C ARG A 46 -20.05 13.43 -15.05
N ASN A 47 -21.32 13.24 -14.70
CA ASN A 47 -21.95 13.96 -13.60
C ASN A 47 -21.37 13.53 -12.26
N ALA A 48 -21.17 12.23 -12.03
CA ALA A 48 -20.51 11.71 -10.83
C ALA A 48 -19.06 12.22 -10.69
N LEU A 49 -18.32 12.31 -11.80
CA LEU A 49 -16.98 12.91 -11.84
C LEU A 49 -17.01 14.42 -11.58
N ALA A 50 -17.98 15.14 -12.14
CA ALA A 50 -18.15 16.57 -11.90
C ALA A 50 -18.51 16.84 -10.43
N GLU A 51 -19.38 16.02 -9.85
CA GLU A 51 -19.79 16.09 -8.45
C GLU A 51 -18.63 15.74 -7.50
N ALA A 52 -17.87 14.67 -7.79
CA ALA A 52 -16.65 14.34 -7.04
C ALA A 52 -15.60 15.46 -7.12
N ARG A 53 -15.46 16.12 -8.28
CA ARG A 53 -14.57 17.27 -8.45
C ARG A 53 -15.05 18.49 -7.66
N SER A 54 -16.37 18.67 -7.56
CA SER A 54 -16.96 19.74 -6.75
C SER A 54 -16.66 19.54 -5.26
N TRP A 55 -16.70 18.30 -4.75
CA TRP A 55 -16.33 17.99 -3.36
C TRP A 55 -14.83 18.14 -3.09
N ALA A 56 -13.99 17.97 -4.12
CA ALA A 56 -12.56 18.22 -4.03
C ALA A 56 -12.19 19.72 -4.05
N SER A 57 -13.13 20.60 -4.40
CA SER A 57 -12.93 22.05 -4.49
C SER A 57 -13.09 22.68 -3.10
N ALA A 58 -12.09 22.50 -2.23
CA ALA A 58 -12.08 23.16 -0.93
C ALA A 58 -12.05 24.70 -1.10
N PRO A 59 -12.70 25.47 -0.19
CA PRO A 59 -12.67 26.92 -0.23
C PRO A 59 -11.23 27.46 -0.21
N PRO A 60 -10.95 28.58 -0.91
CA PRO A 60 -9.61 29.15 -1.00
C PRO A 60 -9.12 29.55 0.39
N LEU A 61 -8.19 28.77 0.93
CA LEU A 61 -7.52 29.04 2.19
C LEU A 61 -6.30 29.95 1.96
N PRO A 62 -5.91 30.77 2.95
CA PRO A 62 -4.64 31.48 2.92
C PRO A 62 -3.47 30.50 2.67
N PRO A 63 -2.45 30.89 1.89
CA PRO A 63 -1.39 29.98 1.42
C PRO A 63 -0.68 29.26 2.57
N GLY A 64 -0.42 29.95 3.69
CA GLY A 64 0.19 29.35 4.88
C GLY A 64 -0.68 28.30 5.59
N GLN A 65 -2.01 28.40 5.55
CA GLN A 65 -2.89 27.39 6.14
C GLN A 65 -3.08 26.20 5.20
N ALA A 66 -3.06 26.44 3.89
CA ALA A 66 -3.13 25.39 2.87
C ALA A 66 -1.91 24.46 2.93
N THR A 67 -0.71 25.01 3.13
CA THR A 67 0.52 24.22 3.27
C THR A 67 0.50 23.37 4.53
N VAL A 68 0.12 23.95 5.68
CA VAL A 68 0.01 23.24 6.96
C VAL A 68 -1.02 22.12 6.88
N ARG A 69 -2.17 22.35 6.23
CA ARG A 69 -3.18 21.30 6.03
C ARG A 69 -2.67 20.20 5.12
N ALA A 70 -2.02 20.54 4.01
CA ALA A 70 -1.44 19.57 3.09
C ALA A 70 -0.38 18.70 3.80
N VAL A 71 0.53 19.33 4.56
CA VAL A 71 1.55 18.64 5.36
C VAL A 71 0.90 17.73 6.40
N LYS A 72 -0.11 18.20 7.14
CA LYS A 72 -0.85 17.37 8.12
C LYS A 72 -1.53 16.17 7.47
N LEU A 73 -2.13 16.34 6.29
CA LEU A 73 -2.77 15.25 5.55
C LEU A 73 -1.75 14.23 5.06
N THR A 74 -0.65 14.68 4.46
CA THR A 74 0.42 13.77 4.03
C THR A 74 1.07 13.07 5.20
N LEU A 75 1.24 13.77 6.33
CA LEU A 75 1.79 13.19 7.56
C LEU A 75 0.83 12.16 8.16
N GLY A 76 -0.48 12.45 8.17
CA GLY A 76 -1.51 11.49 8.58
C GLY A 76 -1.49 10.22 7.72
N TRP A 77 -1.47 10.36 6.39
CA TRP A 77 -1.38 9.22 5.48
C TRP A 77 -0.06 8.45 5.65
N SER A 78 1.04 9.17 5.89
CA SER A 78 2.34 8.57 6.16
C SER A 78 2.33 7.71 7.42
N ALA A 79 1.72 8.21 8.49
CA ALA A 79 1.58 7.49 9.75
C ALA A 79 0.74 6.23 9.57
N VAL A 80 -0.36 6.30 8.80
CA VAL A 80 -1.19 5.13 8.46
C VAL A 80 -0.37 4.08 7.71
N LEU A 81 0.41 4.47 6.70
CA LEU A 81 1.27 3.54 5.95
C LEU A 81 2.35 2.91 6.85
N ILE A 82 2.94 3.69 7.75
CA ILE A 82 3.91 3.19 8.74
C ILE A 82 3.26 2.17 9.65
N LEU A 83 2.09 2.48 10.24
CA LEU A 83 1.36 1.55 11.10
C LEU A 83 0.98 0.26 10.36
N LEU A 84 0.51 0.38 9.13
CA LEU A 84 0.15 -0.76 8.29
C LEU A 84 1.38 -1.63 8.00
N GLY A 85 2.52 -1.02 7.67
CA GLY A 85 3.77 -1.73 7.47
C GLY A 85 4.25 -2.45 8.72
N LEU A 86 4.13 -1.79 9.88
CA LEU A 86 4.43 -2.38 11.19
C LEU A 86 3.53 -3.58 11.48
N GLY A 87 2.22 -3.45 11.24
CA GLY A 87 1.24 -4.52 11.41
C GLY A 87 1.58 -5.73 10.55
N VAL A 88 1.87 -5.54 9.26
CA VAL A 88 2.28 -6.63 8.36
C VAL A 88 3.55 -7.32 8.85
N LEU A 89 4.55 -6.56 9.32
CA LEU A 89 5.80 -7.12 9.84
C LEU A 89 5.59 -7.94 11.13
N MET A 90 4.64 -7.54 11.97
CA MET A 90 4.24 -8.27 13.17
C MET A 90 3.51 -9.57 12.84
N PHE A 91 2.59 -9.55 11.88
CA PHE A 91 1.75 -10.70 11.54
C PHE A 91 2.41 -11.70 10.57
N ALA A 92 3.40 -11.28 9.77
CA ALA A 92 3.94 -12.11 8.70
C ALA A 92 5.44 -11.90 8.37
N PRO A 93 6.36 -11.99 9.35
CA PRO A 93 7.78 -11.73 9.12
C PRO A 93 8.42 -12.71 8.11
N GLU A 94 8.02 -13.99 8.11
CA GLU A 94 8.56 -15.01 7.20
C GLU A 94 8.06 -14.83 5.76
N LYS A 95 6.85 -14.32 5.57
CA LYS A 95 6.30 -14.02 4.23
C LYS A 95 7.06 -12.85 3.61
N LEU A 96 7.27 -11.77 4.38
CA LEU A 96 8.04 -10.62 3.91
C LEU A 96 9.46 -11.03 3.52
N ARG A 97 10.18 -11.77 4.39
CA ARG A 97 11.54 -12.20 4.08
C ARG A 97 11.65 -12.96 2.76
N ARG A 98 10.69 -13.85 2.45
CA ARG A 98 10.65 -14.57 1.17
C ARG A 98 10.42 -13.66 -0.03
N ILE A 99 9.51 -12.69 0.09
CA ILE A 99 9.21 -11.73 -0.98
C ILE A 99 10.44 -10.84 -1.22
N THR A 100 11.05 -10.35 -0.15
CA THR A 100 12.26 -9.52 -0.18
C THR A 100 13.45 -10.26 -0.82
N GLU A 101 13.65 -11.54 -0.50
CA GLU A 101 14.70 -12.37 -1.13
C GLU A 101 14.41 -12.62 -2.63
N ALA A 102 13.15 -12.90 -2.98
CA ALA A 102 12.75 -13.06 -4.38
C ALA A 102 12.97 -11.78 -5.20
N LEU A 103 12.78 -10.62 -4.56
CA LEU A 103 12.96 -9.32 -5.18
C LEU A 103 14.44 -8.94 -5.35
N GLY A 104 15.30 -9.27 -4.37
CA GLY A 104 16.73 -8.99 -4.43
C GLY A 104 17.49 -9.77 -5.51
N ARG A 105 17.00 -10.96 -5.89
CA ARG A 105 17.69 -11.83 -6.86
C ARG A 105 17.50 -11.37 -8.32
N ASP A 106 16.30 -10.96 -8.71
CA ASP A 106 15.97 -10.55 -10.10
C ASP A 106 14.86 -9.46 -10.14
N PRO A 107 15.16 -8.18 -9.84
CA PRO A 107 14.15 -7.12 -9.76
C PRO A 107 13.46 -6.86 -11.11
N GLY A 108 14.19 -6.92 -12.23
CA GLY A 108 13.62 -6.71 -13.57
C GLY A 108 12.57 -7.74 -13.97
N LYS A 109 12.77 -9.01 -13.60
CA LYS A 109 11.78 -10.06 -13.83
C LYS A 109 10.56 -9.88 -12.94
N ALA A 110 10.74 -9.45 -11.68
CA ALA A 110 9.63 -9.14 -10.79
C ALA A 110 8.74 -8.02 -11.37
N LEU A 111 9.34 -6.95 -11.92
CA LEU A 111 8.60 -5.89 -12.59
C LEU A 111 7.78 -6.41 -13.78
N SER A 112 8.39 -7.21 -14.67
CA SER A 112 7.69 -7.76 -15.84
C SER A 112 6.51 -8.67 -15.47
N ILE A 113 6.66 -9.48 -14.42
CA ILE A 113 5.59 -10.33 -13.90
C ILE A 113 4.48 -9.46 -13.28
N GLY A 114 4.85 -8.42 -12.53
CA GLY A 114 3.90 -7.48 -11.96
C GLY A 114 3.04 -6.82 -13.03
N LEU A 115 3.66 -6.34 -14.10
CA LEU A 115 2.96 -5.75 -15.23
C LEU A 115 2.02 -6.74 -15.92
N LEU A 116 2.48 -7.98 -16.13
CA LEU A 116 1.64 -9.05 -16.69
C LEU A 116 0.43 -9.35 -15.80
N VAL A 117 0.63 -9.35 -14.49
CA VAL A 117 -0.43 -9.55 -13.51
C VAL A 117 -1.43 -8.38 -13.56
N ASP A 118 -0.98 -7.12 -13.60
CA ASP A 118 -1.87 -5.96 -13.73
C ASP A 118 -2.75 -6.04 -14.98
N PHE A 119 -2.19 -6.41 -16.12
CA PHE A 119 -2.95 -6.62 -17.35
C PHE A 119 -3.91 -7.82 -17.25
N ALA A 120 -3.56 -8.88 -16.51
CA ALA A 120 -4.41 -10.05 -16.29
C ALA A 120 -5.53 -9.81 -15.25
N THR A 121 -5.39 -8.80 -14.40
CA THR A 121 -6.38 -8.47 -13.35
C THR A 121 -7.66 -7.91 -13.93
N LEU A 122 -7.59 -7.09 -14.98
CA LEU A 122 -8.77 -6.58 -15.69
C LEU A 122 -9.66 -7.70 -16.25
N PRO A 123 -9.15 -8.66 -17.04
CA PRO A 123 -9.96 -9.77 -17.53
C PRO A 123 -10.41 -10.71 -16.41
N ALA A 124 -9.60 -10.90 -15.35
CA ALA A 124 -10.01 -11.68 -14.18
C ALA A 124 -11.22 -11.06 -13.46
N LEU A 125 -11.21 -9.74 -13.25
CA LEU A 125 -12.34 -9.01 -12.68
C LEU A 125 -13.58 -9.08 -13.59
N ALA A 126 -13.39 -8.92 -14.91
CA ALA A 126 -14.49 -9.05 -15.87
C ALA A 126 -15.09 -10.46 -15.85
N ALA A 127 -14.26 -11.51 -15.82
CA ALA A 127 -14.71 -12.89 -15.72
C ALA A 127 -15.47 -13.15 -14.41
N LEU A 128 -14.98 -12.61 -13.28
CA LEU A 128 -15.67 -12.69 -11.99
C LEU A 128 -17.06 -12.04 -12.04
N ILE A 129 -17.16 -10.85 -12.65
CA ILE A 129 -18.44 -10.14 -12.80
C ILE A 129 -19.39 -10.91 -13.71
N ILE A 130 -18.91 -11.43 -14.84
CA ILE A 130 -19.71 -12.24 -15.77
C ILE A 130 -20.22 -13.50 -15.05
N LEU A 131 -19.35 -14.20 -14.32
CA LEU A 131 -19.71 -15.40 -13.57
C LEU A 131 -20.78 -15.11 -12.52
N LEU A 132 -20.68 -13.99 -11.81
CA LEU A 132 -21.72 -13.55 -10.87
C LEU A 132 -23.02 -13.18 -11.59
N ALA A 133 -22.95 -12.46 -12.70
CA ALA A 133 -24.11 -11.96 -13.44
C ALA A 133 -24.99 -13.09 -14.02
N VAL A 134 -24.42 -14.27 -14.30
CA VAL A 134 -25.18 -15.44 -14.78
C VAL A 134 -26.15 -15.98 -13.71
N THR A 135 -25.95 -15.65 -12.44
CA THR A 135 -26.80 -16.10 -11.34
C THR A 135 -27.65 -14.96 -10.77
N LEU A 136 -28.93 -15.21 -10.47
CA LEU A 136 -29.81 -14.18 -9.89
C LEU A 136 -29.29 -13.65 -8.55
N ILE A 137 -28.75 -14.55 -7.72
CA ILE A 137 -28.07 -14.20 -6.45
C ILE A 137 -26.80 -13.40 -6.73
N GLY A 138 -26.04 -13.76 -7.75
CA GLY A 138 -24.77 -13.12 -8.06
C GLY A 138 -24.92 -11.67 -8.49
N ILE A 139 -26.00 -11.28 -9.17
CA ILE A 139 -26.29 -9.87 -9.49
C ILE A 139 -26.33 -9.01 -8.22
N LEU A 140 -26.96 -9.51 -7.15
CA LEU A 140 -27.02 -8.81 -5.87
C LEU A 140 -25.65 -8.76 -5.16
N LEU A 141 -24.78 -9.75 -5.43
CA LEU A 141 -23.42 -9.84 -4.89
C LEU A 141 -22.39 -9.00 -5.65
N ILE A 142 -22.67 -8.53 -6.88
CA ILE A 142 -21.71 -7.74 -7.68
C ILE A 142 -21.07 -6.59 -6.89
N PRO A 143 -21.81 -5.69 -6.20
CA PRO A 143 -21.17 -4.59 -5.47
C PRO A 143 -20.27 -5.09 -4.33
N PHE A 144 -20.67 -6.16 -3.65
CA PHE A 144 -19.85 -6.76 -2.59
C PHE A 144 -18.58 -7.41 -3.14
N ALA A 145 -18.68 -8.13 -4.27
CA ALA A 145 -17.56 -8.76 -4.92
C ALA A 145 -16.53 -7.74 -5.43
N ILE A 146 -16.99 -6.60 -5.99
CA ILE A 146 -16.09 -5.52 -6.42
C ILE A 146 -15.30 -4.98 -5.22
N VAL A 147 -15.97 -4.69 -4.10
CA VAL A 147 -15.31 -4.20 -2.88
C VAL A 147 -14.33 -5.24 -2.33
N ALA A 148 -14.74 -6.50 -2.22
CA ALA A 148 -13.89 -7.58 -1.73
C ALA A 148 -12.65 -7.78 -2.63
N PHE A 149 -12.83 -7.73 -3.95
CA PHE A 149 -11.75 -7.82 -4.92
C PHE A 149 -10.77 -6.65 -4.79
N LEU A 150 -11.27 -5.41 -4.65
CA LEU A 150 -10.43 -4.23 -4.44
C LEU A 150 -9.67 -4.29 -3.12
N LEU A 151 -10.31 -4.74 -2.03
CA LEU A 151 -9.64 -4.93 -0.73
C LEU A 151 -8.55 -6.00 -0.81
N MET A 152 -8.85 -7.13 -1.45
CA MET A 152 -7.87 -8.18 -1.70
C MET A 152 -6.69 -7.64 -2.51
N TRP A 153 -6.97 -6.92 -3.60
CA TRP A 153 -5.96 -6.32 -4.46
C TRP A 153 -5.08 -5.32 -3.71
N MET A 154 -5.69 -4.42 -2.95
CA MET A 154 -4.98 -3.43 -2.12
C MET A 154 -4.12 -4.11 -1.05
N GLY A 155 -4.59 -5.19 -0.44
CA GLY A 155 -3.81 -5.97 0.53
C GLY A 155 -2.55 -6.59 -0.09
N ILE A 156 -2.68 -7.21 -1.27
CA ILE A 156 -1.55 -7.80 -2.00
C ILE A 156 -0.57 -6.70 -2.45
N ALA A 157 -1.08 -5.61 -3.01
CA ALA A 157 -0.30 -4.46 -3.45
C ALA A 157 0.48 -3.81 -2.28
N ALA A 158 -0.17 -3.64 -1.12
CA ALA A 158 0.47 -3.11 0.08
C ALA A 158 1.62 -4.02 0.55
N LEU A 159 1.40 -5.34 0.57
CA LEU A 159 2.44 -6.31 0.93
C LEU A 159 3.67 -6.19 0.02
N GLY A 160 3.43 -6.09 -1.29
CA GLY A 160 4.47 -5.88 -2.29
C GLY A 160 5.22 -4.55 -2.10
N PHE A 161 4.49 -3.47 -1.85
CA PHE A 161 5.05 -2.15 -1.58
C PHE A 161 5.96 -2.16 -0.35
N PHE A 162 5.56 -2.80 0.75
CA PHE A 162 6.40 -2.94 1.95
C PHE A 162 7.66 -3.78 1.70
N ALA A 163 7.60 -4.80 0.85
CA ALA A 163 8.78 -5.57 0.46
C ALA A 163 9.78 -4.70 -0.34
N VAL A 164 9.30 -3.89 -1.29
CA VAL A 164 10.14 -2.95 -2.03
C VAL A 164 10.76 -1.92 -1.09
N ALA A 165 9.99 -1.38 -0.15
CA ALA A 165 10.50 -0.47 0.87
C ALA A 165 11.63 -1.13 1.69
N GLN A 166 11.45 -2.37 2.14
CA GLN A 166 12.47 -3.07 2.90
C GLN A 166 13.76 -3.29 2.08
N VAL A 167 13.66 -3.73 0.81
CA VAL A 167 14.82 -3.87 -0.07
C VAL A 167 15.54 -2.53 -0.25
N LEU A 168 14.79 -1.47 -0.51
CA LEU A 168 15.34 -0.14 -0.75
C LEU A 168 16.07 0.39 0.50
N GLY A 169 15.49 0.22 1.69
CA GLY A 169 16.13 0.66 2.92
C GLY A 169 17.35 -0.18 3.32
N MET A 170 17.36 -1.49 3.05
CA MET A 170 18.55 -2.33 3.23
C MET A 170 19.69 -1.90 2.28
N ALA A 171 19.36 -1.57 1.04
CA ALA A 171 20.33 -1.06 0.07
C ALA A 171 20.99 0.26 0.51
N VAL A 172 20.23 1.11 1.22
CA VAL A 172 20.70 2.43 1.68
C VAL A 172 21.42 2.35 3.02
N MET A 173 21.01 1.47 3.93
CA MET A 173 21.65 1.31 5.24
C MET A 173 23.06 0.70 5.18
N GLY A 174 23.37 -0.08 4.14
CA GLY A 174 24.72 -0.54 3.84
C GLY A 174 25.41 -1.28 5.01
N PRO A 175 26.73 -1.10 5.21
CA PRO A 175 27.50 -1.86 6.21
C PRO A 175 27.07 -1.61 7.66
N LYS A 176 26.31 -0.54 7.95
CA LYS A 176 25.78 -0.24 9.30
C LYS A 176 24.84 -1.33 9.83
N GLN A 177 24.35 -2.22 8.98
CA GLN A 177 23.53 -3.37 9.39
C GLN A 177 24.32 -4.54 9.96
N SER A 178 25.64 -4.63 9.73
CA SER A 178 26.43 -5.77 10.23
C SER A 178 26.57 -5.80 11.75
N SER A 179 26.30 -4.69 12.44
CA SER A 179 26.35 -4.59 13.90
C SER A 179 24.98 -4.71 14.59
N MET A 180 23.88 -4.83 13.84
CA MET A 180 22.53 -4.95 14.40
C MET A 180 22.03 -6.40 14.39
N SER A 181 21.13 -6.73 15.32
CA SER A 181 20.42 -8.00 15.31
C SER A 181 19.63 -8.19 14.01
N GLN A 182 19.49 -9.43 13.55
CA GLN A 182 18.82 -9.76 12.28
C GLN A 182 17.39 -9.18 12.17
N ARG A 183 16.68 -9.10 13.31
CA ARG A 183 15.35 -8.48 13.42
C ARG A 183 15.41 -6.95 13.37
N GLY A 184 16.40 -6.35 14.03
CA GLY A 184 16.63 -4.90 14.01
C GLY A 184 17.01 -4.38 12.62
N ALA A 185 17.84 -5.12 11.89
CA ALA A 185 18.20 -4.82 10.50
C ALA A 185 16.99 -4.81 9.57
N ALA A 186 16.10 -5.81 9.69
CA ALA A 186 14.88 -5.90 8.86
C ALA A 186 13.88 -4.77 9.14
N LEU A 187 13.70 -4.39 10.42
CA LEU A 187 12.85 -3.28 10.81
C LEU A 187 13.44 -1.93 10.37
N GLY A 188 14.76 -1.74 10.58
CA GLY A 188 15.48 -0.55 10.16
C GLY A 188 15.41 -0.33 8.66
N GLY A 189 15.58 -1.40 7.87
CA GLY A 189 15.44 -1.36 6.41
C GLY A 189 14.02 -0.97 5.98
N LEU A 190 13.00 -1.57 6.58
CA LEU A 190 11.60 -1.24 6.26
C LEU A 190 11.28 0.23 6.57
N ILE A 191 11.62 0.71 7.76
CA ILE A 191 11.36 2.10 8.17
C ILE A 191 12.12 3.07 7.26
N THR A 192 13.40 2.80 7.00
CA THR A 192 14.24 3.69 6.18
C THR A 192 13.75 3.77 4.74
N GLY A 193 13.45 2.63 4.12
CA GLY A 193 12.93 2.65 2.76
C GLY A 193 11.55 3.27 2.65
N LEU A 194 10.70 3.10 3.67
CA LEU A 194 9.41 3.78 3.72
C LEU A 194 9.60 5.30 3.83
N ILE A 195 10.48 5.79 4.70
CA ILE A 195 10.81 7.23 4.77
C ILE A 195 11.31 7.74 3.41
N ILE A 196 12.15 6.99 2.72
CA ILE A 196 12.67 7.36 1.39
C ILE A 196 11.54 7.46 0.36
N LEU A 197 10.61 6.50 0.34
CA LEU A 197 9.46 6.52 -0.58
C LEU A 197 8.49 7.66 -0.26
N LEU A 198 8.40 8.07 0.99
CA LEU A 198 7.53 9.17 1.41
C LEU A 198 8.18 10.55 1.32
N ALA A 199 9.51 10.64 1.29
CA ALA A 199 10.22 11.92 1.23
C ALA A 199 9.78 12.81 0.05
N PRO A 200 9.58 12.28 -1.19
CA PRO A 200 9.05 13.08 -2.30
C PRO A 200 7.64 13.64 -2.03
N TRP A 201 6.77 12.88 -1.36
CA TRP A 201 5.42 13.33 -1.00
C TRP A 201 5.44 14.44 0.04
N LEU A 202 6.32 14.34 1.05
CA LEU A 202 6.49 15.38 2.07
C LEU A 202 7.11 16.65 1.47
N ALA A 203 8.13 16.50 0.63
CA ALA A 203 8.75 17.62 -0.06
C ALA A 203 7.74 18.34 -0.98
N ALA A 204 6.87 17.59 -1.66
CA ALA A 204 5.84 18.15 -2.52
C ALA A 204 4.75 18.89 -1.72
N ALA A 205 4.46 18.45 -0.50
CA ALA A 205 3.53 19.14 0.40
C ALA A 205 4.13 20.46 0.93
N GLY A 206 5.43 20.47 1.25
CA GLY A 206 6.15 21.66 1.72
C GLY A 206 6.28 22.74 0.64
N MET A 207 6.45 22.34 -0.63
CA MET A 207 6.59 23.25 -1.77
C MET A 207 5.27 23.76 -2.36
N THR A 208 4.16 23.69 -1.61
CA THR A 208 2.85 24.16 -2.10
C THR A 208 2.78 25.67 -2.39
N TRP A 209 3.80 26.44 -1.99
CA TRP A 209 4.00 27.85 -2.38
C TRP A 209 4.34 28.03 -3.86
N SER A 210 4.87 27.01 -4.55
CA SER A 210 5.23 27.08 -5.97
C SER A 210 4.60 25.93 -6.77
N SER A 211 3.68 26.25 -7.68
CA SER A 211 2.87 25.25 -8.40
C SER A 211 3.69 24.33 -9.30
N MET A 212 4.77 24.83 -9.92
CA MET A 212 5.59 24.07 -10.86
C MET A 212 6.43 22.95 -10.20
N PRO A 213 7.31 23.23 -9.22
CA PRO A 213 8.11 22.18 -8.60
C PRO A 213 7.24 21.20 -7.80
N ALA A 214 6.14 21.66 -7.17
CA ALA A 214 5.20 20.77 -6.52
C ALA A 214 4.54 19.79 -7.50
N LEU A 215 4.22 20.22 -8.73
CA LEU A 215 3.66 19.35 -9.76
C LEU A 215 4.68 18.31 -10.24
N VAL A 216 5.91 18.73 -10.52
CA VAL A 216 6.99 17.83 -10.95
C VAL A 216 7.27 16.79 -9.87
N LEU A 217 7.38 17.20 -8.61
CA LEU A 217 7.69 16.30 -7.51
C LEU A 217 6.54 15.32 -7.23
N ARG A 218 5.28 15.76 -7.38
CA ARG A 218 4.12 14.85 -7.35
C ARG A 218 4.16 13.85 -8.51
N GLY A 219 4.50 14.30 -9.71
CA GLY A 219 4.65 13.41 -10.87
C GLY A 219 5.70 12.33 -10.61
N ILE A 220 6.87 12.72 -10.12
CA ILE A 220 7.94 11.79 -9.72
C ILE A 220 7.44 10.85 -8.62
N ALA A 221 6.84 11.36 -7.55
CA ALA A 221 6.32 10.55 -6.45
C ALA A 221 5.30 9.52 -6.91
N VAL A 222 4.39 9.90 -7.82
CA VAL A 222 3.40 8.99 -8.42
C VAL A 222 4.09 7.93 -9.26
N THR A 223 5.03 8.29 -10.14
CA THR A 223 5.76 7.30 -10.96
C THR A 223 6.52 6.29 -10.10
N ILE A 224 7.22 6.75 -9.05
CA ILE A 224 7.93 5.88 -8.10
C ILE A 224 6.95 4.95 -7.39
N THR A 225 5.79 5.46 -6.97
CA THR A 225 4.78 4.65 -6.27
C THR A 225 4.19 3.58 -7.20
N ILE A 226 3.89 3.92 -8.46
CA ILE A 226 3.40 2.97 -9.46
C ILE A 226 4.44 1.88 -9.71
N VAL A 227 5.70 2.25 -9.92
CA VAL A 227 6.79 1.28 -10.14
C VAL A 227 6.99 0.39 -8.90
N ALA A 228 6.92 0.96 -7.69
CA ALA A 228 7.04 0.20 -6.46
C ALA A 228 5.87 -0.79 -6.27
N VAL A 229 4.63 -0.38 -6.55
CA VAL A 229 3.45 -1.25 -6.45
C VAL A 229 3.52 -2.37 -7.46
N THR A 230 3.79 -2.06 -8.73
CA THR A 230 3.89 -3.07 -9.82
C THR A 230 5.01 -4.08 -9.56
N THR A 231 6.21 -3.59 -9.18
CA THR A 231 7.34 -4.46 -8.84
C THR A 231 7.04 -5.33 -7.61
N GLY A 232 6.44 -4.74 -6.58
CA GLY A 232 6.06 -5.43 -5.36
C GLY A 232 5.03 -6.53 -5.62
N LEU A 233 4.03 -6.25 -6.44
CA LEU A 233 3.00 -7.20 -6.85
C LEU A 233 3.62 -8.42 -7.55
N GLY A 234 4.50 -8.19 -8.52
CA GLY A 234 5.19 -9.27 -9.22
C GLY A 234 6.06 -10.14 -8.31
N ALA A 235 6.67 -9.55 -7.27
CA ALA A 235 7.43 -10.29 -6.26
C ALA A 235 6.54 -11.22 -5.42
N VAL A 236 5.33 -10.78 -5.03
CA VAL A 236 4.37 -11.60 -4.26
C VAL A 236 3.95 -12.83 -5.06
N PHE A 237 3.61 -12.68 -6.34
CA PHE A 237 3.23 -13.80 -7.20
C PHE A 237 4.38 -14.77 -7.47
N ARG A 238 5.61 -14.25 -7.60
CA ARG A 238 6.80 -15.08 -7.78
C ARG A 238 7.15 -15.87 -6.51
N ALA A 239 6.98 -15.27 -5.34
CA ALA A 239 7.16 -15.95 -4.06
C ALA A 239 6.16 -17.11 -3.90
N HIS A 240 4.90 -16.92 -4.30
CA HIS A 240 3.88 -17.99 -4.29
C HIS A 240 4.17 -19.14 -5.26
N LYS A 241 4.68 -18.85 -6.47
CA LYS A 241 5.02 -19.93 -7.43
C LYS A 241 6.14 -20.84 -6.91
N ARG A 242 7.05 -20.34 -6.06
CA ARG A 242 8.16 -21.14 -5.51
C ARG A 242 7.71 -22.18 -4.49
N GLU A 243 6.64 -21.94 -3.74
CA GLU A 243 6.08 -22.93 -2.82
C GLU A 243 5.51 -24.17 -3.54
N ARG A 244 5.18 -24.04 -4.84
CA ARG A 244 4.74 -25.17 -5.67
C ARG A 244 5.88 -25.95 -6.32
N ALA A 245 7.09 -25.40 -6.35
CA ALA A 245 8.26 -26.16 -6.77
C ALA A 245 8.75 -26.94 -5.54
N PRO A 246 8.89 -28.27 -5.58
CA PRO A 246 9.44 -29.02 -4.46
C PRO A 246 10.83 -28.46 -4.19
N GLN A 247 10.93 -27.74 -3.08
CA GLN A 247 12.18 -27.20 -2.61
C GLN A 247 13.00 -28.40 -2.16
N TYR A 248 13.89 -28.88 -3.04
CA TYR A 248 14.93 -29.82 -2.64
C TYR A 248 15.76 -29.09 -1.58
N ILE A 249 15.45 -29.36 -0.31
CA ILE A 249 16.28 -28.96 0.82
C ILE A 249 17.51 -29.86 0.69
N PRO A 250 18.69 -29.37 0.29
CA PRO A 250 19.89 -30.16 0.49
C PRO A 250 19.98 -30.45 1.99
N LEU A 251 19.98 -31.73 2.34
CA LEU A 251 20.10 -32.23 3.70
C LEU A 251 21.54 -31.99 4.19
N ALA A 252 21.88 -30.74 4.48
CA ALA A 252 23.14 -30.27 5.04
C ALA A 252 22.86 -28.86 5.55
N THR A 253 22.86 -28.51 6.85
CA THR A 253 23.79 -28.84 7.93
C THR A 253 23.09 -28.57 9.28
N HIS A 254 22.00 -29.27 9.59
CA HIS A 254 21.52 -29.36 10.99
C HIS A 254 22.32 -30.44 11.72
N THR A 255 23.65 -30.28 11.80
CA THR A 255 24.53 -31.26 12.45
C THR A 255 25.74 -30.56 13.07
N ARG A 256 25.53 -29.85 14.19
CA ARG A 256 26.49 -29.79 15.30
C ARG A 256 25.98 -29.06 16.53
N GLU A 257 25.28 -27.93 16.35
CA GLU A 257 24.82 -27.10 17.48
C GLU A 257 23.48 -27.58 18.06
N GLU A 258 22.61 -28.14 17.22
CA GLU A 258 21.30 -28.68 17.65
C GLU A 258 21.40 -30.08 18.30
N LEU A 259 22.57 -30.73 18.24
CA LEU A 259 22.90 -31.94 19.02
C LEU A 259 23.78 -31.62 20.25
N ALA A 260 24.12 -30.34 20.50
CA ALA A 260 25.02 -29.98 21.59
C ALA A 260 24.34 -30.00 22.98
N TRP A 261 23.00 -29.94 23.01
CA TRP A 261 22.19 -30.10 24.23
C TRP A 261 21.63 -31.51 24.41
N GLU A 262 21.77 -32.37 23.39
CA GLU A 262 21.57 -33.80 23.55
C GLU A 262 22.74 -34.31 24.40
N THR A 263 22.47 -34.56 25.68
CA THR A 263 23.41 -35.25 26.56
C THR A 263 23.90 -36.50 25.85
N PRO A 264 25.21 -36.65 25.56
CA PRO A 264 25.74 -37.81 24.86
C PRO A 264 25.50 -39.03 25.75
N THR A 265 24.43 -39.78 25.45
CA THR A 265 24.26 -41.13 25.99
C THR A 265 25.10 -42.04 25.10
N PRO A 266 26.14 -42.70 25.64
CA PRO A 266 27.02 -43.52 24.84
C PRO A 266 26.31 -44.84 24.55
N VAL A 267 25.65 -44.94 23.40
CA VAL A 267 25.15 -46.24 22.92
C VAL A 267 25.42 -46.37 21.42
N GLY A 268 26.45 -47.17 21.11
CA GLY A 268 26.59 -47.82 19.79
C GLY A 268 27.51 -47.12 18.79
N GLY A 269 28.84 -47.17 19.02
CA GLY A 269 29.78 -46.73 17.97
C GLY A 269 31.25 -46.81 18.34
N VAL A 270 31.67 -47.81 19.10
CA VAL A 270 33.09 -48.13 19.24
C VAL A 270 33.61 -48.58 17.87
N VAL A 271 34.19 -47.68 17.10
CA VAL A 271 35.08 -48.05 16.00
C VAL A 271 36.35 -48.56 16.67
N ALA A 272 36.49 -49.88 16.70
CA ALA A 272 37.73 -50.55 17.09
C ALA A 272 38.88 -49.98 16.26
N ALA A 273 39.77 -49.24 16.91
CA ALA A 273 41.02 -48.80 16.32
C ALA A 273 41.83 -50.04 15.90
N LYS A 274 41.96 -50.25 14.59
CA LYS A 274 42.77 -51.32 14.01
C LYS A 274 44.24 -51.06 14.34
N ARG A 275 44.84 -51.92 15.17
CA ARG A 275 46.27 -51.90 15.49
C ARG A 275 47.10 -52.16 14.22
N PRO A 276 48.08 -51.32 13.86
CA PRO A 276 48.96 -51.63 12.74
C PRO A 276 49.96 -52.73 13.13
N SER A 277 49.84 -53.91 12.52
CA SER A 277 50.92 -54.90 12.49
C SER A 277 51.91 -54.51 11.39
N LYS A 278 53.08 -53.98 11.77
CA LYS A 278 54.22 -53.94 10.84
C LYS A 278 54.89 -55.29 10.84
N VAL A 279 54.77 -55.94 9.68
CA VAL A 279 55.61 -57.02 9.19
C VAL A 279 57.00 -56.43 8.93
N HIS A 280 58.02 -57.01 9.57
CA HIS A 280 59.36 -57.18 9.04
C HIS A 280 59.96 -58.43 9.69
#